data_AF-A0A938KF40-F1
#
_entry.id   AF-A0A938KF40-F1
#
_cell.length_a   1.000
_cell.length_b   1.000
_cell.length_c   1.000
_cell.angle_alpha   90.00
_cell.angle_beta   90.00
_cell.angle_gamma   90.00
#
_symmetry.space_group_name_H-M   'P 1'
#
loop_
_entity.id
_entity.type
_entity.pdbx_description
1 polymer ?
#
loop_
_entity_poly.entity_id
_entity_poly.type
_entity_poly.pdbx_seq_one_letter_code
_entity_poly.pdbx_strand_id
1 'polypeptide(L)'
;MSGELDPDDGVLIDISPGKFGNSTLGQNDGTGHPVNPVTGQPYAPNPVKRGDFTRILAEYWADGPNSETPPGHWNVIANDVSDQPGFQKRIGGTGPLLDNLEWDVKFYLALNAATHDAACAAWTLKRHYDGWRPIAAIRYMAMLGQSTDPNSFLYHPRGLPLIPGLIEEVTFESSNPGQRHFGLSVGEVAIKAWPGQPPSPTTQHSGARWMLAVDWLPFQKANFVTPAFPGFVSGHSTFSRAAAEVMTRFTGSAFFPGGLGKKSFPSNAYLTFEQGPSEALELQWATYYDAADQAGLSRLWGGIHVSVDDVTGRRIGSQVGIQAWNLVNRYFDGSILNTPVALTMILANAFECELRFNTVRGMFYKLQYAKGLELPFDNDATGWFRATESEYVQLDSVIGLQRFFRVLMASSPE
;
A
#
# COMPACT_ATOMS: atom_id res chain seq x y z
N MET A 1 14.53 13.84 4.08
CA MET A 1 14.26 12.97 2.91
C MET A 1 14.51 13.64 1.58
N SER A 2 13.85 14.76 1.20
CA SER A 2 14.14 15.39 -0.11
C SER A 2 15.62 15.84 -0.27
N GLY A 3 16.26 16.30 0.81
CA GLY A 3 17.70 16.59 0.81
C GLY A 3 18.62 15.35 0.75
N GLU A 4 18.08 14.13 0.79
CA GLU A 4 18.82 12.85 0.70
C GLU A 4 18.73 12.21 -0.69
N LEU A 5 18.10 12.91 -1.64
CA LEU A 5 18.02 12.51 -3.05
C LEU A 5 19.28 12.86 -3.83
N ASP A 6 20.24 13.54 -3.19
CA ASP A 6 21.48 13.98 -3.81
C ASP A 6 22.43 12.80 -4.01
N PRO A 7 22.74 12.40 -5.26
CA PRO A 7 23.67 11.31 -5.50
C PRO A 7 25.12 11.65 -5.13
N ASP A 8 25.44 12.93 -4.95
CA ASP A 8 26.79 13.42 -4.69
C ASP A 8 27.03 13.76 -3.21
N ASP A 9 26.10 13.40 -2.30
CA ASP A 9 26.21 13.66 -0.86
C ASP A 9 27.31 12.84 -0.14
N GLY A 10 27.91 11.87 -0.84
CA GLY A 10 28.99 11.02 -0.34
C GLY A 10 28.53 9.96 0.68
N VAL A 11 27.22 9.84 0.95
CA VAL A 11 26.68 8.90 1.94
C VAL A 11 26.45 7.54 1.30
N LEU A 12 27.11 6.52 1.83
CA LEU A 12 26.85 5.13 1.50
C LEU A 12 25.91 4.50 2.54
N ILE A 13 24.98 3.67 2.08
CA ILE A 13 24.08 2.87 2.91
C ILE A 13 24.14 1.41 2.46
N ASP A 14 24.10 0.48 3.41
CA ASP A 14 23.97 -0.95 3.11
C ASP A 14 22.49 -1.31 3.00
N ILE A 15 22.05 -1.58 1.77
CA ILE A 15 20.65 -1.94 1.46
C ILE A 15 20.45 -3.45 1.35
N SER A 16 21.40 -4.26 1.82
CA SER A 16 21.25 -5.72 1.84
C SER A 16 20.13 -6.12 2.80
N PRO A 17 19.49 -7.28 2.59
CA PRO A 17 18.53 -7.80 3.57
C PRO A 17 19.17 -8.04 4.94
N GLY A 18 20.51 -8.16 5.01
CA GLY A 18 21.28 -8.26 6.26
C GLY A 18 21.24 -7.01 7.15
N LYS A 19 20.90 -5.84 6.58
CA LYS A 19 20.91 -4.53 7.27
C LYS A 19 19.64 -3.71 7.08
N PHE A 20 18.85 -4.00 6.05
CA PHE A 20 17.68 -3.22 5.68
C PHE A 20 16.43 -4.12 5.60
N GLY A 21 15.30 -3.65 6.12
CA GLY A 21 14.07 -4.44 6.26
C GLY A 21 13.92 -5.04 7.65
N ASN A 22 13.04 -6.03 7.80
CA ASN A 22 12.65 -6.64 9.08
C ASN A 22 12.08 -5.61 10.08
N SER A 23 11.27 -4.66 9.60
CA SER A 23 10.64 -3.64 10.45
C SER A 23 9.44 -4.20 11.19
N THR A 24 9.20 -3.69 12.40
CA THR A 24 7.94 -3.90 13.11
C THR A 24 6.79 -3.34 12.27
N LEU A 25 5.65 -4.03 12.24
CA LEU A 25 4.48 -3.60 11.46
C LEU A 25 4.08 -2.15 11.77
N GLY A 26 4.13 -1.30 10.75
CA GLY A 26 3.82 0.13 10.89
C GLY A 26 4.87 0.88 11.68
N GLN A 27 6.14 0.54 11.49
CA GLN A 27 7.31 1.27 11.95
C GLN A 27 8.40 1.24 10.85
N ASN A 28 9.45 2.02 11.05
CA ASN A 28 10.66 2.02 10.22
C ASN A 28 11.90 1.78 11.12
N ASP A 29 11.83 0.73 11.93
CA ASP A 29 12.79 0.35 12.98
C ASP A 29 13.59 -0.92 12.64
N GLY A 30 13.45 -1.42 11.41
CA GLY A 30 14.06 -2.65 10.96
C GLY A 30 15.58 -2.63 10.97
N THR A 31 16.18 -3.77 11.32
CA THR A 31 17.64 -3.96 11.39
C THR A 31 18.16 -5.03 10.43
N GLY A 32 17.29 -5.51 9.53
CA GLY A 32 17.56 -6.60 8.60
C GLY A 32 17.38 -8.01 9.19
N HIS A 33 17.60 -8.99 8.33
CA HIS A 33 17.63 -10.42 8.59
C HIS A 33 19.09 -10.90 8.54
N PRO A 34 19.71 -11.35 9.64
CA PRO A 34 21.15 -11.66 9.63
C PRO A 34 21.52 -12.85 8.74
N VAL A 35 20.60 -13.80 8.52
CA VAL A 35 20.84 -15.06 7.81
C VAL A 35 19.68 -15.34 6.85
N ASN A 36 20.00 -15.81 5.65
CA ASN A 36 19.01 -16.34 4.71
C ASN A 36 18.52 -17.71 5.21
N PRO A 37 17.22 -17.89 5.50
CA PRO A 37 16.70 -19.12 6.09
C PRO A 37 16.74 -20.33 5.15
N VAL A 38 16.86 -20.11 3.84
CA VAL A 38 16.92 -21.18 2.83
C VAL A 38 18.34 -21.70 2.65
N THR A 39 19.34 -20.81 2.66
CA THR A 39 20.74 -21.19 2.44
C THR A 39 21.53 -21.40 3.73
N GLY A 40 21.04 -20.89 4.87
CA GLY A 40 21.75 -20.86 6.14
C GLY A 40 22.95 -19.92 6.18
N GLN A 41 23.17 -19.11 5.13
CA GLN A 41 24.30 -18.19 5.02
C GLN A 41 23.89 -16.75 5.37
N PRO A 42 24.80 -15.93 5.91
CA PRO A 42 24.57 -14.50 6.06
C PRO A 42 24.28 -13.82 4.71
N TYR A 43 23.41 -12.80 4.70
CA TYR A 43 23.26 -11.97 3.50
C TYR A 43 24.53 -11.15 3.27
N ALA A 44 25.01 -11.14 2.03
CA ALA A 44 26.16 -10.34 1.65
C ALA A 44 25.82 -8.83 1.73
N PRO A 45 26.74 -7.98 2.20
CA PRO A 45 26.56 -6.52 2.18
C PRO A 45 26.27 -5.99 0.77
N ASN A 46 25.44 -4.97 0.68
CA ASN A 46 25.07 -4.30 -0.57
C ASN A 46 25.17 -2.77 -0.38
N PRO A 47 26.40 -2.22 -0.25
CA PRO A 47 26.61 -0.79 -0.09
C PRO A 47 26.31 -0.04 -1.38
N VAL A 48 25.48 0.99 -1.30
CA VAL A 48 25.12 1.86 -2.43
C VAL A 48 25.10 3.33 -2.01
N LYS A 49 25.23 4.26 -2.96
CA LYS A 49 25.01 5.68 -2.70
C LYS A 49 23.57 5.92 -2.27
N ARG A 50 23.37 6.64 -1.17
CA ARG A 50 22.03 6.94 -0.63
C ARG A 50 21.17 7.64 -1.68
N GLY A 51 21.70 8.67 -2.36
CA GLY A 51 20.97 9.37 -3.40
C GLY A 51 20.58 8.50 -4.60
N ASP A 52 21.37 7.49 -4.97
CA ASP A 52 20.96 6.53 -6.01
C ASP A 52 19.84 5.63 -5.52
N PHE A 53 19.96 5.07 -4.32
CA PHE A 53 18.93 4.22 -3.73
C PHE A 53 17.59 4.94 -3.57
N THR A 54 17.57 6.11 -2.96
CA THR A 54 16.32 6.82 -2.61
C THR A 54 15.54 7.25 -3.84
N ARG A 55 16.24 7.67 -4.90
CA ARG A 55 15.64 8.03 -6.20
C ARG A 55 15.12 6.82 -6.95
N ILE A 56 15.92 5.74 -7.02
CA ILE A 56 15.48 4.48 -7.64
C ILE A 56 14.26 3.94 -6.92
N LEU A 57 14.28 3.94 -5.59
CA LEU A 57 13.17 3.47 -4.79
C LEU A 57 11.90 4.29 -5.04
N ALA A 58 12.02 5.62 -5.08
CA ALA A 58 10.91 6.53 -5.34
C ALA A 58 10.27 6.30 -6.71
N GLU A 59 11.07 6.07 -7.76
CA GLU A 59 10.57 5.87 -9.12
C GLU A 59 10.10 4.43 -9.39
N TYR A 60 10.79 3.41 -8.86
CA TYR A 60 10.42 2.00 -9.02
C TYR A 60 9.02 1.70 -8.45
N TRP A 61 8.73 2.25 -7.27
CA TRP A 61 7.42 2.13 -6.63
C TRP A 61 6.48 3.29 -6.98
N ALA A 62 6.84 4.16 -7.94
CA ALA A 62 5.98 5.26 -8.38
C ALA A 62 4.73 4.76 -9.10
N ASP A 63 4.87 3.65 -9.83
CA ASP A 63 3.85 3.02 -10.66
C ASP A 63 3.23 4.06 -11.63
N GLY A 64 4.10 4.60 -12.49
CA GLY A 64 3.79 5.70 -13.41
C GLY A 64 2.77 5.35 -14.50
N PRO A 65 2.37 6.34 -15.33
CA PRO A 65 1.25 6.20 -16.26
C PRO A 65 1.44 5.16 -17.39
N ASN A 66 2.67 4.69 -17.62
CA ASN A 66 2.99 3.65 -18.60
C ASN A 66 3.35 2.30 -17.94
N SER A 67 3.08 2.15 -16.64
CA SER A 67 3.22 0.89 -15.93
C SER A 67 1.88 0.45 -15.34
N GLU A 68 1.89 -0.71 -14.74
CA GLU A 68 0.88 -1.21 -13.85
C GLU A 68 0.68 -0.21 -12.69
N THR A 69 -0.55 -0.12 -12.19
CA THR A 69 -0.81 0.55 -10.90
C THR A 69 -0.30 -0.33 -9.75
N PRO A 70 -0.23 0.17 -8.50
CA PRO A 70 0.40 -0.60 -7.41
C PRO A 70 -0.18 -2.01 -7.20
N PRO A 71 -1.51 -2.25 -7.25
CA PRO A 71 -2.03 -3.62 -7.22
C PRO A 71 -1.50 -4.50 -8.36
N GLY A 72 -1.32 -3.95 -9.56
CA GLY A 72 -0.74 -4.67 -10.70
C GLY A 72 0.75 -4.97 -10.54
N HIS A 73 1.53 -4.07 -9.93
CA HIS A 73 2.93 -4.34 -9.58
C HIS A 73 3.04 -5.58 -8.67
N TRP A 74 2.15 -5.73 -7.69
CA TRP A 74 2.11 -6.93 -6.85
C TRP A 74 1.71 -8.20 -7.62
N ASN A 75 0.93 -8.09 -8.69
CA ASN A 75 0.67 -9.21 -9.59
C ASN A 75 1.93 -9.59 -10.39
N VAL A 76 2.73 -8.61 -10.84
CA VAL A 76 4.03 -8.89 -11.48
C VAL A 76 4.95 -9.65 -10.52
N ILE A 77 5.07 -9.20 -9.27
CA ILE A 77 5.87 -9.89 -8.25
C ILE A 77 5.33 -11.30 -7.99
N ALA A 78 4.01 -11.49 -7.96
CA ALA A 78 3.38 -12.80 -7.78
C ALA A 78 3.68 -13.77 -8.95
N ASN A 79 3.70 -13.27 -10.19
CA ASN A 79 4.09 -14.05 -11.36
C ASN A 79 5.58 -14.41 -11.29
N ASP A 80 6.45 -13.43 -11.03
CA ASP A 80 7.90 -13.66 -10.90
C ASP A 80 8.21 -14.73 -9.85
N VAL A 81 7.49 -14.74 -8.72
CA VAL A 81 7.60 -15.77 -7.68
C VAL A 81 7.11 -17.13 -8.19
N SER A 82 5.96 -17.16 -8.85
CA SER A 82 5.31 -18.39 -9.32
C SER A 82 6.11 -19.08 -10.43
N ASP A 83 6.85 -18.32 -11.22
CA ASP A 83 7.63 -18.77 -12.36
C ASP A 83 9.09 -19.08 -12.02
N GLN A 84 9.51 -18.92 -10.76
CA GLN A 84 10.87 -19.29 -10.35
C GLN A 84 11.13 -20.78 -10.56
N PRO A 85 12.29 -21.16 -11.13
CA PRO A 85 12.65 -22.55 -11.30
C PRO A 85 12.61 -23.34 -9.99
N GLY A 86 11.86 -24.44 -9.98
CA GLY A 86 11.74 -25.31 -8.80
C GLY A 86 10.76 -24.83 -7.73
N PHE A 87 10.06 -23.71 -7.94
CA PHE A 87 8.98 -23.29 -7.05
C PHE A 87 7.83 -24.31 -7.07
N GLN A 88 7.45 -24.81 -5.89
CA GLN A 88 6.35 -25.77 -5.76
C GLN A 88 5.04 -25.01 -5.51
N LYS A 89 4.15 -25.05 -6.50
CA LYS A 89 2.81 -24.42 -6.45
C LYS A 89 1.88 -25.17 -5.49
N ARG A 90 2.09 -24.97 -4.19
CA ARG A 90 1.29 -25.54 -3.08
C ARG A 90 0.72 -24.40 -2.25
N ILE A 91 -0.60 -24.34 -2.13
CA ILE A 91 -1.24 -23.33 -1.27
C ILE A 91 -0.81 -23.56 0.18
N GLY A 92 -0.37 -22.49 0.85
CA GLY A 92 0.17 -22.53 2.20
C GLY A 92 1.51 -23.28 2.30
N GLY A 93 2.20 -23.53 1.18
CA GLY A 93 3.48 -24.26 1.13
C GLY A 93 3.38 -25.75 1.47
N THR A 94 2.21 -26.24 1.87
CA THR A 94 2.01 -27.60 2.41
C THR A 94 0.86 -28.37 1.76
N GLY A 95 -0.04 -27.68 1.04
CA GLY A 95 -1.14 -28.30 0.33
C GLY A 95 -0.73 -29.20 -0.84
N PRO A 96 -1.69 -29.80 -1.56
CA PRO A 96 -1.41 -30.55 -2.78
C PRO A 96 -0.68 -29.67 -3.82
N LEU A 97 0.12 -30.31 -4.67
CA LEU A 97 0.73 -29.62 -5.80
C LEU A 97 -0.38 -29.29 -6.80
N LEU A 98 -0.51 -28.03 -7.16
CA LEU A 98 -1.50 -27.54 -8.10
C LEU A 98 -0.88 -27.45 -9.50
N ASP A 99 -1.74 -27.59 -10.52
CA ASP A 99 -1.37 -27.18 -11.86
C ASP A 99 -1.32 -25.65 -11.98
N ASN A 100 -0.81 -25.15 -13.11
CA ASN A 100 -0.66 -23.72 -13.34
C ASN A 100 -2.01 -22.99 -13.34
N LEU A 101 -3.05 -23.55 -13.95
CA LEU A 101 -4.34 -22.87 -14.07
C LEU A 101 -5.00 -22.72 -12.69
N GLU A 102 -5.02 -23.79 -11.90
CA GLU A 102 -5.60 -23.75 -10.56
C GLU A 102 -4.79 -22.81 -9.65
N TRP A 103 -3.46 -22.86 -9.71
CA TRP A 103 -2.60 -21.93 -8.97
C TRP A 103 -2.89 -20.48 -9.34
N ASP A 104 -2.87 -20.14 -10.62
CA ASP A 104 -3.02 -18.76 -11.10
C ASP A 104 -4.40 -18.22 -10.71
N VAL A 105 -5.48 -18.98 -10.98
CA VAL A 105 -6.86 -18.56 -10.62
C VAL A 105 -6.98 -18.30 -9.13
N LYS A 106 -6.47 -19.20 -8.29
CA LYS A 106 -6.55 -19.05 -6.83
C LYS A 106 -5.66 -17.92 -6.33
N PHE A 107 -4.47 -17.76 -6.88
CA PHE A 107 -3.54 -16.71 -6.45
C PHE A 107 -4.08 -15.33 -6.82
N TYR A 108 -4.52 -15.15 -8.07
CA TYR A 108 -5.14 -13.91 -8.52
C TYR A 108 -6.42 -13.59 -7.74
N LEU A 109 -7.25 -14.59 -7.43
CA LEU A 109 -8.43 -14.36 -6.58
C LEU A 109 -8.03 -13.82 -5.21
N ALA A 110 -7.06 -14.47 -4.53
CA ALA A 110 -6.62 -14.06 -3.20
C ALA A 110 -5.98 -12.67 -3.21
N LEU A 111 -5.05 -12.42 -4.13
CA LEU A 111 -4.26 -11.20 -4.21
C LEU A 111 -5.12 -10.00 -4.62
N ASN A 112 -5.96 -10.17 -5.64
CA ASN A 112 -6.79 -9.07 -6.13
C ASN A 112 -7.97 -8.79 -5.21
N ALA A 113 -8.53 -9.79 -4.52
CA ALA A 113 -9.51 -9.53 -3.46
C ALA A 113 -8.91 -8.67 -2.34
N ALA A 114 -7.71 -9.02 -1.86
CA ALA A 114 -7.04 -8.26 -0.80
C ALA A 114 -6.68 -6.83 -1.22
N THR A 115 -6.15 -6.64 -2.42
CA THR A 115 -5.79 -5.30 -2.91
C THR A 115 -7.03 -4.47 -3.24
N HIS A 116 -8.14 -5.09 -3.67
CA HIS A 116 -9.43 -4.42 -3.84
C HIS A 116 -10.02 -3.96 -2.51
N ASP A 117 -10.06 -4.83 -1.50
CA ASP A 117 -10.55 -4.45 -0.16
C ASP A 117 -9.64 -3.39 0.48
N ALA A 118 -8.33 -3.46 0.22
CA ALA A 118 -7.38 -2.44 0.65
C ALA A 118 -7.67 -1.10 -0.02
N ALA A 119 -8.14 -1.10 -1.27
CA ALA A 119 -8.64 0.10 -1.94
C ALA A 119 -9.89 0.63 -1.25
N CYS A 120 -10.90 -0.19 -1.01
CA CYS A 120 -12.10 0.24 -0.30
C CYS A 120 -11.76 0.88 1.06
N ALA A 121 -10.84 0.30 1.83
CA ALA A 121 -10.38 0.87 3.10
C ALA A 121 -9.63 2.21 2.90
N ALA A 122 -8.61 2.22 2.03
CA ALA A 122 -7.78 3.41 1.82
C ALA A 122 -8.57 4.60 1.27
N TRP A 123 -9.43 4.39 0.26
CA TRP A 123 -10.22 5.46 -0.35
C TRP A 123 -11.33 5.96 0.56
N THR A 124 -11.95 5.09 1.37
CA THR A 124 -12.87 5.53 2.43
C THR A 124 -12.19 6.50 3.39
N LEU A 125 -10.99 6.14 3.88
CA LEU A 125 -10.25 6.99 4.83
C LEU A 125 -9.77 8.29 4.16
N LYS A 126 -9.32 8.23 2.91
CA LYS A 126 -8.97 9.42 2.12
C LYS A 126 -10.14 10.39 2.04
N ARG A 127 -11.35 9.88 1.76
CA ARG A 127 -12.54 10.72 1.66
C ARG A 127 -13.01 11.25 3.01
N HIS A 128 -12.87 10.45 4.07
CA HIS A 128 -13.29 10.81 5.41
C HIS A 128 -12.40 11.90 6.03
N TYR A 129 -11.07 11.75 5.94
CA TYR A 129 -10.13 12.66 6.61
C TYR A 129 -9.66 13.82 5.73
N ASP A 130 -9.77 13.72 4.41
CA ASP A 130 -9.36 14.75 3.44
C ASP A 130 -7.95 15.34 3.72
N GLY A 131 -7.01 14.44 4.06
CA GLY A 131 -5.67 14.82 4.51
C GLY A 131 -4.86 15.60 3.46
N TRP A 132 -4.07 16.56 3.94
CA TRP A 132 -3.18 17.39 3.12
C TRP A 132 -2.02 16.60 2.48
N ARG A 133 -1.36 17.20 1.47
CA ARG A 133 -0.14 16.69 0.83
C ARG A 133 1.10 17.48 1.26
N PRO A 134 2.30 16.87 1.34
CA PRO A 134 3.50 17.56 1.80
C PRO A 134 3.80 18.87 1.08
N ILE A 135 3.61 18.93 -0.24
CA ILE A 135 3.79 20.17 -1.02
C ILE A 135 2.92 21.32 -0.50
N ALA A 136 1.64 21.06 -0.19
CA ALA A 136 0.72 22.08 0.31
C ALA A 136 1.13 22.54 1.70
N ALA A 137 1.44 21.62 2.60
CA ALA A 137 1.81 21.95 3.97
C ALA A 137 3.16 22.67 4.06
N ILE A 138 4.21 22.17 3.39
CA ILE A 138 5.54 22.77 3.42
C ILE A 138 5.48 24.20 2.88
N ARG A 139 4.87 24.40 1.71
CA ARG A 139 4.78 25.74 1.10
C ARG A 139 3.92 26.70 1.93
N TYR A 140 2.78 26.24 2.45
CA TYR A 140 1.93 27.06 3.31
C TYR A 140 2.65 27.50 4.59
N MET A 141 3.32 26.56 5.28
CA MET A 141 4.09 26.89 6.48
C MET A 141 5.26 27.82 6.16
N ALA A 142 5.95 27.63 5.02
CA ALA A 142 7.03 28.49 4.57
C ALA A 142 6.56 29.94 4.32
N MET A 143 5.38 30.12 3.72
CA MET A 143 4.77 31.44 3.49
C MET A 143 4.50 32.21 4.79
N LEU A 144 4.32 31.49 5.91
CA LEU A 144 4.10 32.10 7.22
C LEU A 144 5.42 32.48 7.92
N GLY A 145 6.57 31.97 7.47
CA GLY A 145 7.86 32.12 8.14
C GLY A 145 8.29 30.85 8.87
N GLN A 146 8.92 30.99 10.04
CA GLN A 146 9.46 29.87 10.83
C GLN A 146 8.92 29.81 12.27
N SER A 147 8.94 28.64 12.91
CA SER A 147 8.32 28.39 14.22
C SER A 147 9.28 28.02 15.36
N THR A 148 10.59 28.13 15.15
CA THR A 148 11.66 27.74 16.08
C THR A 148 12.21 28.91 16.91
N ASP A 149 12.55 30.05 16.30
CA ASP A 149 13.08 31.21 17.02
C ASP A 149 11.99 32.28 17.22
N PRO A 150 11.44 32.44 18.44
CA PRO A 150 10.41 33.43 18.73
C PRO A 150 10.88 34.89 18.66
N ASN A 151 12.19 35.15 18.60
CA ASN A 151 12.74 36.50 18.52
C ASN A 151 12.97 36.97 17.08
N SER A 152 12.84 36.09 16.09
CA SER A 152 12.99 36.44 14.69
C SER A 152 11.77 37.23 14.18
N PHE A 153 12.01 38.17 13.26
CA PHE A 153 10.95 38.84 12.52
C PHE A 153 10.15 37.90 11.61
N LEU A 154 10.67 36.70 11.33
CA LEU A 154 9.99 35.64 10.57
C LEU A 154 9.23 34.67 11.47
N TYR A 155 9.19 34.90 12.79
CA TYR A 155 8.50 33.98 13.68
C TYR A 155 7.00 33.95 13.42
N HIS A 156 6.49 32.74 13.23
CA HIS A 156 5.08 32.45 13.24
C HIS A 156 4.84 31.07 13.88
N PRO A 157 3.89 30.90 14.81
CA PRO A 157 3.69 29.63 15.53
C PRO A 157 3.25 28.45 14.63
N ARG A 158 2.81 28.74 13.40
CA ARG A 158 2.50 27.75 12.35
C ARG A 158 3.48 27.77 11.17
N GLY A 159 4.63 28.45 11.33
CA GLY A 159 5.71 28.47 10.34
C GLY A 159 6.50 27.16 10.29
N LEU A 160 7.41 27.04 9.34
CA LEU A 160 8.29 25.88 9.25
C LEU A 160 9.27 25.82 10.42
N PRO A 161 9.50 24.66 11.04
CA PRO A 161 10.56 24.53 12.03
C PRO A 161 11.94 24.65 11.36
N LEU A 162 12.84 25.40 11.98
CA LEU A 162 14.24 25.48 11.55
C LEU A 162 14.97 24.18 11.93
N ILE A 163 15.71 23.64 10.99
CA ILE A 163 16.54 22.44 11.14
C ILE A 163 17.91 22.79 10.55
N PRO A 164 18.96 22.97 11.37
CA PRO A 164 20.28 23.33 10.87
C PRO A 164 20.75 22.43 9.72
N GLY A 165 21.22 23.03 8.63
CA GLY A 165 21.66 22.32 7.43
C GLY A 165 20.53 21.80 6.53
N LEU A 166 19.26 22.05 6.86
CA LEU A 166 18.10 21.59 6.09
C LEU A 166 17.01 22.66 5.89
N ILE A 167 16.58 23.34 6.96
CA ILE A 167 15.58 24.41 6.93
C ILE A 167 16.16 25.58 7.71
N GLU A 168 16.41 26.70 7.04
CA GLU A 168 17.11 27.84 7.63
C GLU A 168 16.45 29.16 7.22
N GLU A 169 16.63 30.18 8.03
CA GLU A 169 16.34 31.54 7.60
C GLU A 169 17.43 32.03 6.65
N VAL A 170 17.02 32.74 5.60
CA VAL A 170 17.94 33.47 4.74
C VAL A 170 18.30 34.78 5.43
N THR A 171 19.50 34.83 5.99
CA THR A 171 20.10 36.05 6.56
C THR A 171 20.95 36.78 5.52
N PHE A 172 21.19 38.07 5.74
CA PHE A 172 22.10 38.88 4.92
C PHE A 172 23.47 38.20 4.74
N GLU A 173 24.04 37.70 5.83
CA GLU A 173 25.31 36.98 5.80
C GLU A 173 25.24 35.72 4.93
N SER A 174 24.20 34.89 5.12
CA SER A 174 24.04 33.64 4.37
C SER A 174 23.76 33.85 2.87
N SER A 175 23.24 35.03 2.48
CA SER A 175 22.93 35.41 1.10
C SER A 175 24.09 36.05 0.34
N ASN A 176 25.22 36.33 0.99
CA ASN A 176 26.38 36.95 0.34
C ASN A 176 26.97 36.06 -0.76
N PRO A 177 27.66 36.64 -1.78
CA PRO A 177 28.38 35.86 -2.79
C PRO A 177 29.28 34.78 -2.18
N GLY A 178 29.12 33.54 -2.65
CA GLY A 178 29.86 32.37 -2.16
C GLY A 178 29.32 31.74 -0.87
N GLN A 179 28.24 32.29 -0.29
CA GLN A 179 27.57 31.71 0.87
C GLN A 179 26.42 30.79 0.46
N ARG A 180 25.97 29.97 1.40
CA ARG A 180 25.04 28.85 1.15
C ARG A 180 23.66 29.24 0.63
N HIS A 181 23.17 30.45 0.95
CA HIS A 181 21.89 30.97 0.45
C HIS A 181 22.09 32.05 -0.62
N PHE A 182 23.25 32.08 -1.27
CA PHE A 182 23.51 33.04 -2.34
C PHE A 182 22.42 32.98 -3.43
N GLY A 183 21.84 34.15 -3.73
CA GLY A 183 20.76 34.29 -4.72
C GLY A 183 19.34 34.07 -4.17
N LEU A 184 19.17 33.75 -2.89
CA LEU A 184 17.87 33.70 -2.21
C LEU A 184 17.57 35.03 -1.51
N SER A 185 16.29 35.39 -1.40
CA SER A 185 15.88 36.64 -0.75
C SER A 185 16.07 36.56 0.77
N VAL A 186 16.68 37.60 1.34
CA VAL A 186 16.81 37.78 2.79
C VAL A 186 15.42 37.95 3.41
N GLY A 187 15.21 37.36 4.59
CA GLY A 187 13.91 37.42 5.26
C GLY A 187 12.92 36.37 4.75
N GLU A 188 13.41 35.28 4.18
CA GLU A 188 12.59 34.13 3.79
C GLU A 188 13.14 32.83 4.41
N VAL A 189 12.36 31.75 4.34
CA VAL A 189 12.78 30.42 4.78
C VAL A 189 13.32 29.64 3.59
N ALA A 190 14.57 29.20 3.68
CA ALA A 190 15.21 28.31 2.72
C ALA A 190 15.12 26.84 3.16
N ILE A 191 15.10 25.93 2.19
CA ILE A 191 15.17 24.49 2.39
C ILE A 191 16.26 23.89 1.48
N LYS A 192 17.02 22.91 1.99
CA LYS A 192 17.96 22.11 1.21
C LYS A 192 17.27 20.85 0.68
N ALA A 193 16.97 20.83 -0.61
CA ALA A 193 16.12 19.81 -1.22
C ALA A 193 16.40 19.62 -2.72
N TRP A 194 15.81 18.57 -3.29
CA TRP A 194 15.76 18.40 -4.75
C TRP A 194 14.96 19.55 -5.39
N PRO A 195 15.53 20.30 -6.34
CA PRO A 195 14.94 21.55 -6.83
C PRO A 195 13.98 21.39 -8.01
N GLY A 196 13.71 20.16 -8.46
CA GLY A 196 12.98 19.90 -9.69
C GLY A 196 13.83 19.16 -10.73
N GLN A 197 13.16 18.69 -11.77
CA GLN A 197 13.76 18.00 -12.92
C GLN A 197 14.77 18.92 -13.64
N PRO A 198 15.97 18.42 -14.00
CA PRO A 198 16.98 19.23 -14.68
C PRO A 198 16.60 19.50 -16.15
N PRO A 199 17.19 20.53 -16.80
CA PRO A 199 16.91 20.87 -18.19
C PRO A 199 17.23 19.77 -19.20
N SER A 200 18.26 18.94 -18.93
CA SER A 200 18.63 17.79 -19.77
C SER A 200 18.61 16.48 -18.97
N PRO A 201 17.44 15.88 -18.73
CA PRO A 201 17.27 14.71 -17.86
C PRO A 201 18.06 13.47 -18.29
N THR A 202 18.41 13.34 -19.57
CA THR A 202 19.16 12.20 -20.08
C THR A 202 20.65 12.22 -19.71
N THR A 203 21.18 13.39 -19.33
CA THR A 203 22.61 13.62 -19.08
C THR A 203 22.89 14.40 -17.80
N GLN A 204 21.86 14.72 -17.02
CA GLN A 204 21.97 15.55 -15.82
C GLN A 204 21.08 15.00 -14.70
N HIS A 205 21.55 15.13 -13.48
CA HIS A 205 20.76 15.05 -12.25
C HIS A 205 20.79 16.40 -11.53
N SER A 206 19.75 16.70 -10.74
CA SER A 206 19.65 18.02 -10.08
C SER A 206 20.40 18.11 -8.75
N GLY A 207 20.61 16.98 -8.06
CA GLY A 207 21.14 16.96 -6.70
C GLY A 207 20.24 17.69 -5.69
N ALA A 208 20.73 17.91 -4.48
CA ALA A 208 20.05 18.75 -3.49
C ALA A 208 20.74 20.11 -3.37
N ARG A 209 19.96 21.18 -3.34
CA ARG A 209 20.47 22.55 -3.17
C ARG A 209 19.55 23.39 -2.30
N TRP A 210 20.08 24.53 -1.85
CA TRP A 210 19.27 25.54 -1.18
C TRP A 210 18.32 26.21 -2.18
N MET A 211 17.05 26.31 -1.78
CA MET A 211 16.00 27.02 -2.50
C MET A 211 15.02 27.63 -1.50
N LEU A 212 14.17 28.55 -1.92
CA LEU A 212 13.08 29.02 -1.06
C LEU A 212 12.11 27.87 -0.77
N ALA A 213 11.71 27.70 0.49
CA ALA A 213 10.83 26.61 0.89
C ALA A 213 9.43 26.70 0.25
N VAL A 214 9.00 27.91 -0.12
CA VAL A 214 7.77 28.15 -0.88
C VAL A 214 7.80 27.59 -2.31
N ASP A 215 9.00 27.32 -2.85
CA ASP A 215 9.20 26.78 -4.19
C ASP A 215 9.42 25.26 -4.20
N TRP A 216 9.52 24.62 -3.04
CA TRP A 216 9.82 23.20 -2.92
C TRP A 216 8.83 22.31 -3.70
N LEU A 217 9.32 21.29 -4.39
CA LEU A 217 8.52 20.31 -5.12
C LEU A 217 8.87 18.88 -4.66
N PRO A 218 7.89 17.96 -4.67
CA PRO A 218 8.14 16.53 -4.46
C PRO A 218 8.96 15.95 -5.62
N PHE A 219 9.70 14.87 -5.36
CA PHE A 219 10.51 14.18 -6.37
C PHE A 219 9.61 13.43 -7.36
N GLN A 220 9.21 14.13 -8.41
CA GLN A 220 8.32 13.63 -9.45
C GLN A 220 8.67 14.29 -10.78
N LYS A 221 8.41 13.60 -11.89
CA LYS A 221 8.49 14.18 -13.23
C LYS A 221 7.63 15.45 -13.32
N ALA A 222 8.13 16.48 -14.00
CA ALA A 222 7.49 17.81 -14.00
C ALA A 222 6.03 17.81 -14.49
N ASN A 223 5.65 16.89 -15.38
CA ASN A 223 4.28 16.73 -15.87
C ASN A 223 3.47 15.62 -15.18
N PHE A 224 4.04 14.98 -14.15
CA PHE A 224 3.40 13.96 -13.34
C PHE A 224 3.27 14.48 -11.90
N VAL A 225 2.28 15.35 -11.72
CA VAL A 225 2.07 16.07 -10.45
C VAL A 225 1.64 15.13 -9.32
N THR A 226 1.71 15.64 -8.08
CA THR A 226 1.20 14.94 -6.90
C THR A 226 -0.21 14.41 -7.16
N PRO A 227 -0.49 13.11 -6.91
CA PRO A 227 -1.77 12.52 -7.29
C PRO A 227 -2.98 13.27 -6.72
N ALA A 228 -3.99 13.48 -7.55
CA ALA A 228 -5.18 14.31 -7.27
C ALA A 228 -6.20 13.64 -6.33
N PHE A 229 -5.71 13.19 -5.17
CA PHE A 229 -6.50 12.64 -4.07
C PHE A 229 -5.81 12.92 -2.71
N PRO A 230 -6.57 12.93 -1.60
CA PRO A 230 -6.05 13.24 -0.27
C PRO A 230 -4.85 12.40 0.16
N GLY A 231 -3.99 12.96 1.00
CA GLY A 231 -2.77 12.33 1.51
C GLY A 231 -3.06 11.14 2.41
N PHE A 232 -3.71 11.38 3.55
CA PHE A 232 -4.00 10.31 4.50
C PHE A 232 -5.14 9.40 4.01
N VAL A 233 -5.01 8.08 3.92
CA VAL A 233 -3.84 7.25 4.22
C VAL A 233 -3.08 6.88 2.93
N SER A 234 -1.81 6.47 3.00
CA SER A 234 -1.05 6.06 1.82
C SER A 234 -1.62 4.80 1.17
N GLY A 235 -2.12 4.92 -0.06
CA GLY A 235 -2.66 3.80 -0.83
C GLY A 235 -1.60 2.73 -1.10
N HIS A 236 -0.41 3.14 -1.57
CA HIS A 236 0.70 2.22 -1.89
C HIS A 236 1.06 1.36 -0.69
N SER A 237 1.16 1.95 0.50
CA SER A 237 1.47 1.23 1.74
C SER A 237 0.35 0.23 2.11
N THR A 238 -0.90 0.62 1.87
CA THR A 238 -2.07 -0.22 2.16
C THR A 238 -2.16 -1.41 1.19
N PHE A 239 -2.04 -1.20 -0.12
CA PHE A 239 -2.06 -2.28 -1.12
C PHE A 239 -0.90 -3.23 -0.90
N SER A 240 0.30 -2.66 -0.73
CA SER A 240 1.52 -3.45 -0.64
C SER A 240 1.54 -4.34 0.58
N ARG A 241 1.09 -3.82 1.73
CA ARG A 241 1.01 -4.66 2.91
C ARG A 241 -0.08 -5.73 2.80
N ALA A 242 -1.24 -5.41 2.23
CA ALA A 242 -2.29 -6.41 1.99
C ALA A 242 -1.81 -7.53 1.05
N ALA A 243 -1.13 -7.17 -0.03
CA ALA A 243 -0.52 -8.11 -0.96
C ALA A 243 0.54 -8.98 -0.28
N ALA A 244 1.46 -8.40 0.49
CA ALA A 244 2.47 -9.16 1.21
C ALA A 244 1.89 -10.15 2.23
N GLU A 245 0.79 -9.81 2.92
CA GLU A 245 0.10 -10.75 3.80
C GLU A 245 -0.50 -11.93 3.04
N VAL A 246 -1.09 -11.68 1.87
CA VAL A 246 -1.63 -12.75 1.01
C VAL A 246 -0.51 -13.59 0.45
N MET A 247 0.53 -13.00 -0.15
CA MET A 247 1.65 -13.74 -0.72
C MET A 247 2.32 -14.63 0.33
N THR A 248 2.52 -14.11 1.54
CA THR A 248 3.09 -14.87 2.66
C THR A 248 2.27 -16.12 2.98
N ARG A 249 0.95 -15.98 3.07
CA ARG A 249 0.06 -17.10 3.42
C ARG A 249 -0.20 -18.04 2.26
N PHE A 250 -0.29 -17.52 1.04
CA PHE A 250 -0.54 -18.28 -0.18
C PHE A 250 0.66 -19.17 -0.51
N THR A 251 1.88 -18.62 -0.43
CA THR A 251 3.13 -19.38 -0.68
C THR A 251 3.58 -20.21 0.52
N GLY A 252 3.06 -19.91 1.72
CA GLY A 252 3.43 -20.57 2.96
C GLY A 252 4.73 -20.07 3.60
N SER A 253 5.32 -19.00 3.07
CA SER A 253 6.57 -18.41 3.56
C SER A 253 6.52 -16.88 3.44
N ALA A 254 7.01 -16.17 4.46
CA ALA A 254 7.20 -14.72 4.34
C ALA A 254 8.36 -14.36 3.41
N PHE A 255 9.32 -15.28 3.24
CA PHE A 255 10.51 -15.09 2.43
C PHE A 255 10.21 -15.36 0.96
N PHE A 256 10.82 -14.57 0.08
CA PHE A 256 10.89 -14.86 -1.35
C PHE A 256 11.49 -16.27 -1.58
N PRO A 257 11.15 -16.98 -2.67
CA PRO A 257 11.78 -18.26 -2.95
C PRO A 257 13.31 -18.11 -3.04
N GLY A 258 14.06 -19.08 -2.50
CA GLY A 258 15.51 -18.96 -2.29
C GLY A 258 15.93 -17.99 -1.18
N GLY A 259 14.99 -17.36 -0.49
CA GLY A 259 15.21 -16.38 0.57
C GLY A 259 15.62 -14.99 0.09
N LEU A 260 15.48 -14.68 -1.21
CA LEU A 260 15.97 -13.41 -1.76
C LEU A 260 15.20 -13.01 -3.03
N GLY A 261 14.42 -11.94 -2.93
CA GLY A 261 13.88 -11.20 -4.08
C GLY A 261 14.88 -10.13 -4.55
N LYS A 262 14.93 -9.86 -5.86
CA LYS A 262 15.88 -8.94 -6.47
C LYS A 262 15.26 -8.14 -7.61
N LYS A 263 15.71 -6.89 -7.77
CA LYS A 263 15.47 -6.09 -8.97
C LYS A 263 16.72 -5.28 -9.32
N SER A 264 17.24 -5.47 -10.53
CA SER A 264 18.47 -4.82 -10.99
C SER A 264 18.17 -3.57 -11.83
N PHE A 265 18.99 -2.54 -11.64
CA PHE A 265 18.89 -1.22 -12.29
C PHE A 265 20.25 -0.86 -12.90
N PRO A 266 20.34 -0.74 -14.25
CA PRO A 266 21.59 -0.37 -14.91
C PRO A 266 21.96 1.08 -14.64
N SER A 267 23.26 1.36 -14.54
CA SER A 267 23.79 2.73 -14.42
C SER A 267 23.30 3.62 -15.57
N ASN A 268 22.83 4.82 -15.21
CA ASN A 268 22.39 5.89 -16.11
C ASN A 268 21.28 5.50 -17.10
N ALA A 269 20.49 4.47 -16.79
CA ALA A 269 19.56 3.88 -17.75
C ALA A 269 18.20 3.47 -17.15
N TYR A 270 17.80 4.04 -16.01
CA TYR A 270 16.49 3.74 -15.41
C TYR A 270 15.61 4.96 -15.14
N LEU A 271 16.14 5.97 -14.43
CA LEU A 271 15.33 7.13 -14.04
C LEU A 271 14.83 7.88 -15.29
N THR A 272 13.54 8.24 -15.32
CA THR A 272 12.90 8.78 -16.53
C THR A 272 12.86 10.31 -16.58
N PHE A 273 13.21 10.98 -15.47
CA PHE A 273 13.15 12.44 -15.36
C PHE A 273 14.40 13.07 -14.74
N GLU A 274 15.47 12.31 -14.57
CA GLU A 274 16.85 12.78 -14.41
C GLU A 274 17.81 11.60 -14.60
N GLN A 275 19.11 11.87 -14.72
CA GLN A 275 20.09 10.82 -14.92
C GLN A 275 20.29 10.02 -13.64
N GLY A 276 20.20 8.70 -13.75
CA GLY A 276 20.53 7.79 -12.67
C GLY A 276 20.00 6.37 -12.87
N PRO A 277 20.39 5.45 -11.97
CA PRO A 277 21.34 5.66 -10.88
C PRO A 277 22.78 5.88 -11.40
N SER A 278 23.65 6.56 -10.66
CA SER A 278 25.02 6.84 -11.12
C SER A 278 25.86 5.56 -11.28
N GLU A 279 25.58 4.56 -10.45
CA GLU A 279 26.17 3.22 -10.49
C GLU A 279 25.07 2.17 -10.64
N ALA A 280 25.41 0.98 -11.15
CA ALA A 280 24.45 -0.11 -11.21
C ALA A 280 24.01 -0.49 -9.79
N LEU A 281 22.70 -0.66 -9.59
CA LEU A 281 22.10 -0.89 -8.28
C LEU A 281 21.18 -2.10 -8.34
N GLU A 282 21.16 -2.92 -7.29
CA GLU A 282 20.20 -4.02 -7.16
C GLU A 282 19.43 -3.86 -5.85
N LEU A 283 18.11 -3.65 -5.96
CA LEU A 283 17.22 -3.76 -4.80
C LEU A 283 17.09 -5.22 -4.41
N GLN A 284 17.10 -5.48 -3.10
CA GLN A 284 17.05 -6.81 -2.52
C GLN A 284 16.05 -6.85 -1.37
N TRP A 285 15.30 -7.94 -1.27
CA TRP A 285 14.31 -8.17 -0.21
C TRP A 285 14.41 -9.61 0.29
N ALA A 286 14.48 -9.82 1.60
CA ALA A 286 14.37 -11.17 2.15
C ALA A 286 12.91 -11.62 2.13
N THR A 287 12.00 -10.76 2.58
CA THR A 287 10.57 -11.05 2.73
C THR A 287 9.69 -10.17 1.84
N TYR A 288 8.48 -10.65 1.55
CA TYR A 288 7.45 -9.84 0.91
C TYR A 288 7.12 -8.58 1.72
N TYR A 289 7.26 -8.66 3.04
CA TYR A 289 7.09 -7.52 3.93
C TYR A 289 8.17 -6.44 3.74
N ASP A 290 9.42 -6.83 3.48
CA ASP A 290 10.49 -5.87 3.18
C ASP A 290 10.21 -5.09 1.89
N ALA A 291 9.73 -5.78 0.86
CA ALA A 291 9.31 -5.16 -0.39
C ALA A 291 8.13 -4.20 -0.18
N ALA A 292 7.13 -4.62 0.60
CA ALA A 292 5.97 -3.78 0.92
C ALA A 292 6.32 -2.55 1.76
N ASP A 293 7.20 -2.70 2.73
CA ASP A 293 7.66 -1.59 3.56
C ASP A 293 8.51 -0.61 2.75
N GLN A 294 9.34 -1.12 1.83
CA GLN A 294 10.06 -0.29 0.85
C GLN A 294 9.12 0.47 -0.10
N ALA A 295 8.02 -0.14 -0.54
CA ALA A 295 6.98 0.55 -1.31
C ALA A 295 6.36 1.72 -0.52
N GLY A 296 6.16 1.57 0.80
CA GLY A 296 5.71 2.64 1.68
C GLY A 296 6.74 3.77 1.82
N LEU A 297 7.99 3.41 2.15
CA LEU A 297 9.12 4.35 2.29
C LEU A 297 9.37 5.16 1.02
N SER A 298 9.22 4.55 -0.15
CA SER A 298 9.37 5.22 -1.45
C SER A 298 8.52 6.49 -1.56
N ARG A 299 7.35 6.54 -0.90
CA ARG A 299 6.44 7.69 -0.97
C ARG A 299 6.90 8.85 -0.12
N LEU A 300 7.71 8.58 0.90
CA LEU A 300 8.34 9.59 1.74
C LEU A 300 9.52 10.24 1.01
N TRP A 301 10.38 9.45 0.36
CA TRP A 301 11.45 9.99 -0.51
C TRP A 301 10.90 10.66 -1.76
N GLY A 302 9.83 10.14 -2.34
CA GLY A 302 9.05 10.81 -3.39
C GLY A 302 8.42 12.12 -2.93
N GLY A 303 8.36 12.40 -1.62
CA GLY A 303 7.85 13.66 -1.07
C GLY A 303 6.34 13.83 -1.15
N ILE A 304 5.56 12.75 -1.34
CA ILE A 304 4.10 12.85 -1.54
C ILE A 304 3.27 12.34 -0.37
N HIS A 305 3.89 11.70 0.61
CA HIS A 305 3.27 11.24 1.86
C HIS A 305 4.17 11.60 3.04
N VAL A 306 3.56 11.71 4.23
CA VAL A 306 4.27 11.80 5.51
C VAL A 306 4.29 10.43 6.20
N SER A 307 5.16 10.26 7.20
CA SER A 307 5.35 8.96 7.88
C SER A 307 4.05 8.37 8.42
N VAL A 308 3.16 9.20 8.99
CA VAL A 308 1.87 8.74 9.53
C VAL A 308 0.96 8.15 8.45
N ASP A 309 0.99 8.66 7.22
CA ASP A 309 0.22 8.12 6.10
C ASP A 309 0.69 6.71 5.73
N ASP A 310 2.01 6.50 5.74
CA ASP A 310 2.66 5.24 5.39
C ASP A 310 2.45 4.19 6.49
N VAL A 311 2.91 4.46 7.71
CA VAL A 311 2.86 3.46 8.80
C VAL A 311 1.44 3.04 9.15
N THR A 312 0.48 3.96 9.08
CA THR A 312 -0.94 3.64 9.28
C THR A 312 -1.49 2.82 8.13
N GLY A 313 -1.10 3.16 6.88
CA GLY A 313 -1.47 2.40 5.69
C GLY A 313 -1.00 0.95 5.75
N ARG A 314 0.24 0.71 6.20
CA ARG A 314 0.75 -0.65 6.40
C ARG A 314 -0.09 -1.43 7.43
N ARG A 315 -0.44 -0.83 8.57
CA ARG A 315 -1.29 -1.51 9.59
C ARG A 315 -2.66 -1.88 9.03
N ILE A 316 -3.30 -0.97 8.29
CA ILE A 316 -4.59 -1.23 7.64
C ILE A 316 -4.44 -2.34 6.59
N GLY A 317 -3.44 -2.23 5.72
CA GLY A 317 -3.17 -3.23 4.69
C GLY A 317 -2.94 -4.62 5.28
N SER A 318 -2.21 -4.72 6.38
CA SER A 318 -2.00 -5.99 7.09
C SER A 318 -3.33 -6.59 7.56
N GLN A 319 -4.18 -5.81 8.23
CA GLN A 319 -5.49 -6.27 8.69
C GLN A 319 -6.39 -6.72 7.53
N VAL A 320 -6.40 -5.96 6.43
CA VAL A 320 -7.21 -6.28 5.25
C VAL A 320 -6.71 -7.54 4.56
N GLY A 321 -5.41 -7.65 4.30
CA GLY A 321 -4.83 -8.82 3.63
C GLY A 321 -5.06 -10.12 4.41
N ILE A 322 -4.97 -10.06 5.75
CA ILE A 322 -5.29 -11.20 6.62
C ILE A 322 -6.76 -11.59 6.50
N GLN A 323 -7.68 -10.62 6.54
CA GLN A 323 -9.12 -10.89 6.45
C GLN A 323 -9.50 -11.44 5.08
N ALA A 324 -8.98 -10.85 4.01
CA ALA A 324 -9.20 -11.31 2.63
C ALA A 324 -8.67 -12.73 2.43
N TRP A 325 -7.46 -13.04 2.91
CA TRP A 325 -6.92 -14.39 2.88
C TRP A 325 -7.82 -15.39 3.62
N ASN A 326 -8.23 -15.06 4.85
CA ASN A 326 -9.08 -15.94 5.65
C ASN A 326 -10.41 -16.22 4.96
N LEU A 327 -11.01 -15.22 4.31
CA LEU A 327 -12.24 -15.39 3.54
C LEU A 327 -12.01 -16.27 2.30
N VAL A 328 -10.98 -15.98 1.52
CA VAL A 328 -10.65 -16.71 0.29
C VAL A 328 -10.32 -18.17 0.58
N ASN A 329 -9.63 -18.46 1.68
CA ASN A 329 -9.34 -19.83 2.07
C ASN A 329 -10.61 -20.67 2.29
N ARG A 330 -11.70 -20.05 2.77
CA ARG A 330 -13.00 -20.72 2.93
C ARG A 330 -13.64 -21.08 1.59
N TYR A 331 -13.38 -20.31 0.53
CA TYR A 331 -13.81 -20.68 -0.82
C TYR A 331 -13.00 -21.86 -1.33
N PHE A 332 -11.71 -21.94 -1.03
CA PHE A 332 -10.83 -23.02 -1.50
C PHE A 332 -11.11 -24.36 -0.84
N ASP A 333 -11.41 -24.37 0.46
CA ASP A 333 -11.70 -25.60 1.22
C ASP A 333 -13.19 -25.97 1.27
N GLY A 334 -14.06 -25.15 0.67
CA GLY A 334 -15.51 -25.34 0.62
C GLY A 334 -16.25 -24.99 1.93
N SER A 335 -15.54 -24.63 3.00
CA SER A 335 -16.14 -24.24 4.29
C SER A 335 -16.94 -22.94 4.23
N ILE A 336 -16.86 -22.20 3.11
CA ILE A 336 -17.73 -21.06 2.84
C ILE A 336 -19.22 -21.46 2.85
N LEU A 337 -19.55 -22.70 2.46
CA LEU A 337 -20.91 -23.24 2.48
C LEU A 337 -21.45 -23.46 3.91
N ASN A 338 -20.57 -23.53 4.90
CA ASN A 338 -20.94 -23.65 6.31
C ASN A 338 -21.11 -22.28 6.99
N THR A 339 -21.21 -21.19 6.21
CA THR A 339 -21.48 -19.86 6.78
C THR A 339 -22.84 -19.86 7.47
N PRO A 340 -22.91 -19.55 8.77
CA PRO A 340 -24.19 -19.50 9.47
C PRO A 340 -25.14 -18.49 8.82
N VAL A 341 -26.39 -18.89 8.64
CA VAL A 341 -27.47 -18.01 8.18
C VAL A 341 -28.27 -17.55 9.39
N ALA A 342 -28.21 -16.27 9.70
CA ALA A 342 -28.97 -15.61 10.76
C ALA A 342 -30.28 -15.08 10.18
N LEU A 343 -31.30 -15.95 10.13
CA LEU A 343 -32.65 -15.54 9.75
C LEU A 343 -33.35 -14.81 10.90
N THR A 344 -33.82 -13.60 10.61
CA THR A 344 -34.59 -12.76 11.53
C THR A 344 -35.92 -12.40 10.89
N MET A 345 -36.94 -12.22 11.73
CA MET A 345 -38.25 -11.72 11.33
C MET A 345 -38.51 -10.44 12.11
N ILE A 346 -38.71 -9.33 11.40
CA ILE A 346 -38.95 -8.01 11.98
C ILE A 346 -40.33 -7.56 11.53
N LEU A 347 -41.21 -7.18 12.45
CA LEU A 347 -42.53 -6.66 12.07
C LEU A 347 -42.35 -5.31 11.35
N ALA A 348 -42.80 -5.22 10.11
CA ALA A 348 -42.74 -3.98 9.32
C ALA A 348 -43.95 -3.09 9.60
N ASN A 349 -45.13 -3.71 9.71
CA ASN A 349 -46.38 -3.06 10.08
C ASN A 349 -47.39 -4.10 10.65
N ALA A 350 -48.64 -3.70 10.87
CA ALA A 350 -49.66 -4.59 11.44
C ALA A 350 -49.98 -5.84 10.60
N PHE A 351 -49.57 -5.88 9.33
CA PHE A 351 -49.95 -6.89 8.36
C PHE A 351 -48.75 -7.59 7.70
N GLU A 352 -47.55 -7.01 7.79
CA GLU A 352 -46.34 -7.51 7.13
C GLU A 352 -45.14 -7.60 8.09
N CYS A 353 -44.26 -8.55 7.81
CA CYS A 353 -42.92 -8.65 8.40
C CYS A 353 -41.84 -8.69 7.31
N GLU A 354 -40.64 -8.25 7.68
CA GLU A 354 -39.42 -8.48 6.92
C GLU A 354 -38.76 -9.78 7.40
N LEU A 355 -38.57 -10.71 6.48
CA LEU A 355 -37.67 -11.85 6.62
C LEU A 355 -36.29 -11.43 6.12
N ARG A 356 -35.33 -11.40 7.03
CA ARG A 356 -34.00 -10.86 6.78
C ARG A 356 -32.92 -11.86 7.17
N PHE A 357 -31.96 -12.11 6.27
CA PHE A 357 -30.82 -12.97 6.57
C PHE A 357 -29.55 -12.54 5.84
N ASN A 358 -28.40 -12.82 6.45
CA ASN A 358 -27.11 -12.59 5.84
C ASN A 358 -26.86 -13.56 4.68
N THR A 359 -26.22 -13.06 3.62
CA THR A 359 -25.87 -13.82 2.43
C THR A 359 -24.40 -13.68 2.09
N VAL A 360 -23.85 -14.70 1.44
CA VAL A 360 -22.52 -14.69 0.84
C VAL A 360 -22.68 -14.41 -0.64
N ARG A 361 -22.08 -13.32 -1.12
CA ARG A 361 -22.17 -12.93 -2.54
C ARG A 361 -21.71 -14.08 -3.44
N GLY A 362 -22.48 -14.30 -4.50
CA GLY A 362 -22.26 -15.35 -5.48
C GLY A 362 -22.86 -16.71 -5.15
N MET A 363 -23.22 -16.96 -3.88
CA MET A 363 -23.86 -18.21 -3.43
C MET A 363 -25.37 -18.18 -3.70
N PHE A 364 -25.97 -19.36 -3.81
CA PHE A 364 -27.39 -19.52 -4.05
C PHE A 364 -28.13 -19.74 -2.73
N TYR A 365 -29.27 -19.07 -2.61
CA TYR A 365 -30.13 -19.15 -1.43
C TYR A 365 -31.55 -19.49 -1.84
N LYS A 366 -32.25 -20.20 -0.95
CA LYS A 366 -33.67 -20.50 -1.11
C LYS A 366 -34.37 -20.43 0.23
N LEU A 367 -35.41 -19.59 0.31
CA LEU A 367 -36.31 -19.55 1.44
C LEU A 367 -37.31 -20.70 1.34
N GLN A 368 -37.57 -21.35 2.46
CA GLN A 368 -38.60 -22.36 2.59
C GLN A 368 -39.45 -22.07 3.82
N TYR A 369 -40.70 -22.50 3.77
CA TYR A 369 -41.63 -22.38 4.90
C TYR A 369 -42.34 -23.70 5.20
N ALA A 370 -42.76 -23.87 6.45
CA ALA A 370 -43.60 -24.98 6.89
C ALA A 370 -44.73 -24.46 7.78
N LYS A 371 -45.89 -25.13 7.75
CA LYS A 371 -47.05 -24.77 8.60
C LYS A 371 -46.92 -25.27 10.05
N GLY A 372 -45.84 -25.99 10.36
CA GLY A 372 -45.52 -26.56 11.66
C GLY A 372 -44.11 -27.16 11.62
N LEU A 373 -43.42 -27.22 12.77
CA LEU A 373 -42.04 -27.72 12.85
C LEU A 373 -41.88 -29.18 12.40
N GLU A 374 -42.93 -29.99 12.59
CA GLU A 374 -42.95 -31.41 12.23
C GLU A 374 -43.42 -31.67 10.78
N LEU A 375 -43.82 -30.62 10.06
CA LEU A 375 -44.33 -30.73 8.70
C LEU A 375 -43.22 -30.51 7.67
N PRO A 376 -43.34 -31.08 6.46
CA PRO A 376 -42.42 -30.80 5.38
C PRO A 376 -42.35 -29.30 5.05
N PHE A 377 -41.15 -28.86 4.67
CA PHE A 377 -40.92 -27.50 4.19
C PHE A 377 -41.21 -27.40 2.69
N ASP A 378 -42.08 -26.46 2.33
CA ASP A 378 -42.36 -26.06 0.96
C ASP A 378 -41.40 -24.94 0.52
N ASN A 379 -41.13 -24.86 -0.79
CA ASN A 379 -40.35 -23.75 -1.33
C ASN A 379 -41.19 -22.46 -1.30
N ASP A 380 -40.56 -21.35 -0.94
CA ASP A 380 -41.13 -20.04 -1.22
C ASP A 380 -41.22 -19.79 -2.74
N ALA A 381 -42.11 -18.89 -3.16
CA ALA A 381 -42.37 -18.55 -4.55
C ALA A 381 -41.11 -18.07 -5.31
N THR A 382 -40.16 -17.46 -4.59
CA THR A 382 -38.91 -16.95 -5.18
C THR A 382 -38.02 -18.08 -5.71
N GLY A 383 -38.09 -19.29 -5.14
CA GLY A 383 -37.20 -20.39 -5.48
C GLY A 383 -35.74 -20.11 -5.13
N TRP A 384 -34.82 -20.73 -5.87
CA TRP A 384 -33.38 -20.44 -5.73
C TRP A 384 -33.05 -19.10 -6.38
N PHE A 385 -32.30 -18.26 -5.67
CA PHE A 385 -31.75 -17.02 -6.22
C PHE A 385 -30.26 -16.90 -5.87
N ARG A 386 -29.50 -16.19 -6.71
CA ARG A 386 -28.09 -15.90 -6.47
C ARG A 386 -27.97 -14.62 -5.64
N ALA A 387 -27.29 -14.68 -4.51
CA ALA A 387 -27.04 -13.49 -3.71
C ALA A 387 -26.06 -12.55 -4.41
N THR A 388 -26.49 -11.31 -4.66
CA THR A 388 -25.62 -10.21 -5.13
C THR A 388 -25.17 -9.31 -3.99
N GLU A 389 -25.90 -9.35 -2.86
CA GLU A 389 -25.60 -8.57 -1.67
C GLU A 389 -25.18 -9.45 -0.49
N SER A 390 -24.71 -8.81 0.58
CA SER A 390 -24.37 -9.46 1.85
C SER A 390 -25.59 -9.70 2.74
N GLU A 391 -26.76 -9.24 2.32
CA GLU A 391 -28.02 -9.38 3.03
C GLU A 391 -29.17 -9.54 2.04
N TYR A 392 -30.15 -10.38 2.42
CA TYR A 392 -31.41 -10.53 1.71
C TYR A 392 -32.57 -10.12 2.61
N VAL A 393 -33.54 -9.42 2.02
CA VAL A 393 -34.77 -8.98 2.69
C VAL A 393 -35.96 -9.30 1.80
N GLN A 394 -36.97 -9.97 2.35
CA GLN A 394 -38.24 -10.24 1.71
C GLN A 394 -39.38 -9.86 2.64
N LEU A 395 -40.38 -9.16 2.12
CA LEU A 395 -41.63 -8.90 2.84
C LEU A 395 -42.51 -10.16 2.80
N ASP A 396 -43.18 -10.43 3.92
CA ASP A 396 -44.13 -11.51 4.04
C ASP A 396 -45.33 -11.11 4.91
N SER A 397 -46.48 -11.75 4.70
CA SER A 397 -47.71 -11.50 5.45
C SER A 397 -47.65 -12.11 6.84
N VAL A 398 -47.93 -11.32 7.88
CA VAL A 398 -48.20 -11.85 9.24
C VAL A 398 -49.66 -12.26 9.43
N ILE A 399 -50.53 -11.99 8.45
CA ILE A 399 -51.91 -12.43 8.44
C ILE A 399 -51.97 -13.87 7.88
N GLY A 400 -52.52 -14.81 8.66
CA GLY A 400 -52.76 -16.19 8.21
C GLY A 400 -52.31 -17.26 9.21
N LEU A 401 -52.05 -18.47 8.71
CA LEU A 401 -51.53 -19.60 9.51
C LEU A 401 -50.10 -19.32 9.99
N GLN A 402 -49.76 -19.83 11.18
CA GLN A 402 -48.38 -19.81 11.68
C GLN A 402 -47.45 -20.52 10.70
N ARG A 403 -46.35 -19.86 10.34
CA ARG A 403 -45.31 -20.39 9.45
C ARG A 403 -43.96 -20.39 10.15
N PHE A 404 -43.20 -21.44 9.91
CA PHE A 404 -41.80 -21.57 10.28
C PHE A 404 -40.97 -21.42 9.03
N PHE A 405 -39.88 -20.65 9.10
CA PHE A 405 -39.02 -20.39 7.95
C PHE A 405 -37.65 -21.01 8.17
N ARG A 406 -37.04 -21.46 7.07
CA ARG A 406 -35.62 -21.79 7.02
C ARG A 406 -35.03 -21.32 5.71
N VAL A 407 -33.72 -21.13 5.71
CA VAL A 407 -32.96 -20.75 4.53
C VAL A 407 -32.00 -21.87 4.18
N LEU A 408 -32.00 -22.26 2.92
CA LEU A 408 -31.00 -23.16 2.35
C LEU A 408 -29.93 -22.33 1.64
N MET A 409 -28.68 -22.77 1.72
CA MET A 409 -27.53 -22.20 1.02
C MET A 409 -26.86 -23.28 0.17
N ALA A 410 -26.45 -22.95 -1.05
CA ALA A 410 -25.76 -23.86 -1.96
C ALA A 410 -24.78 -23.13 -2.88
N SER A 411 -23.82 -23.86 -3.45
CA SER A 411 -22.91 -23.37 -4.50
C SER A 411 -23.55 -23.31 -5.89
N SER A 412 -24.61 -24.10 -6.12
CA SER A 412 -25.40 -24.17 -7.35
C SER A 412 -26.90 -24.21 -7.03
N PRO A 413 -27.77 -23.76 -7.96
CA PRO A 413 -29.22 -23.91 -7.81
C PRO A 413 -29.72 -25.32 -8.14
N GLU A 414 -28.91 -26.13 -8.83
CA GLU A 414 -29.12 -27.54 -9.16
C GLU A 414 -28.65 -28.48 -8.05
#